data_AF-A0A141RDY9-F1
#
_entry.id   AF-A0A141RDY9-F1
#
_cell.length_a   1.000
_cell.length_b   1.000
_cell.length_c   1.000
_cell.angle_alpha   90.00
_cell.angle_beta   90.00
_cell.angle_gamma   90.00
#
_symmetry.space_group_name_H-M   'P 1'
#
loop_
_entity.id
_entity.type
_entity.pdbx_description
1 polymer ?
#
loop_
_entity_poly.entity_id
_entity_poly.type
_entity_poly.pdbx_seq_one_letter_code
_entity_poly.pdbx_strand_id
1 'polypeptide(L)' 'LDRPNITVYGPTDPGLIGGYGKNQVECRSTSMSLADLPAQTVFQNLNLEIITNKLTSEIR' A
#
# COMPACT_ATOMS: atom_id res chain seq x y z
N LEU A 1 -11.75 -1.75 10.82
CA LEU A 1 -11.61 -0.57 9.94
C LEU A 1 -10.57 0.33 10.62
N ASP A 2 -9.71 1.04 9.86
CA ASP A 2 -8.45 1.66 10.34
C ASP A 2 -7.35 0.70 10.78
N ARG A 3 -7.24 -0.45 10.11
CA ARG A 3 -6.04 -1.29 10.21
C ARG A 3 -5.09 -0.96 9.05
N PRO A 4 -3.76 -1.03 9.26
CA PRO A 4 -2.81 -0.95 8.16
C PRO A 4 -3.18 -1.93 7.05
N ASN A 5 -3.28 -1.42 5.83
CA ASN A 5 -3.68 -2.19 4.66
C ASN A 5 -2.93 -1.70 3.42
N ILE A 6 -2.41 -2.65 2.65
CA ILE A 6 -1.77 -2.39 1.36
C ILE A 6 -2.66 -3.03 0.29
N THR A 7 -3.29 -2.21 -0.54
CA THR A 7 -4.08 -2.70 -1.67
C THR A 7 -3.23 -2.66 -2.94
N VAL A 8 -3.15 -3.79 -3.64
CA VAL A 8 -2.44 -3.93 -4.91
C VAL A 8 -3.39 -3.66 -6.08
N TYR A 9 -3.02 -2.71 -6.95
CA TYR A 9 -3.83 -2.29 -8.09
C TYR A 9 -3.13 -2.61 -9.41
N GLY A 10 -3.88 -3.23 -10.33
CA GLY A 10 -3.50 -3.39 -11.74
C GLY A 10 -4.23 -2.34 -12.59
N PRO A 11 -5.32 -2.70 -13.28
CA PRO A 11 -5.99 -1.78 -14.21
C PRO A 11 -6.98 -0.83 -13.53
N THR A 12 -7.32 -1.09 -12.27
CA THR A 12 -8.31 -0.31 -11.53
C THR A 12 -7.69 0.93 -10.89
N ASP A 13 -8.34 2.07 -11.02
CA ASP A 13 -7.90 3.33 -10.43
C ASP A 13 -8.34 3.47 -8.96
N PRO A 14 -7.40 3.51 -7.99
CA PRO A 14 -7.74 3.75 -6.59
C PRO A 14 -8.25 5.16 -6.30
N GLY A 15 -8.05 6.14 -7.19
CA GLY A 15 -8.67 7.46 -7.04
C GLY A 15 -10.19 7.41 -7.12
N LEU A 16 -10.75 6.37 -7.74
CA LEU A 16 -12.19 6.15 -7.89
C LEU A 16 -12.74 5.11 -6.91
N ILE A 17 -11.99 4.03 -6.66
CA ILE A 17 -12.45 2.87 -5.89
C ILE A 17 -11.48 2.44 -4.78
N GLY A 18 -10.61 3.34 -4.34
CA GLY A 18 -9.58 3.05 -3.36
C GLY A 18 -10.09 2.81 -1.94
N GLY A 19 -9.15 2.47 -1.06
CA GLY A 19 -9.44 2.25 0.36
C GLY A 19 -9.78 3.56 1.08
N TYR A 20 -10.90 3.58 1.80
CA TYR A 20 -11.24 4.65 2.74
C TYR A 20 -10.70 4.34 4.14
N GLY A 21 -10.38 5.39 4.92
CA GLY A 21 -9.89 5.27 6.30
C GLY A 21 -8.39 5.55 6.43
N LYS A 22 -7.85 5.35 7.64
CA LYS A 22 -6.42 5.59 7.92
C LYS A 22 -5.55 4.39 7.53
N ASN A 23 -4.25 4.66 7.33
CA ASN A 23 -3.23 3.64 7.08
C ASN A 23 -3.53 2.76 5.85
N GLN A 24 -4.14 3.35 4.82
CA GLN A 24 -4.38 2.71 3.52
C GLN A 24 -3.25 3.10 2.56
N VAL A 25 -2.63 2.10 1.96
CA VAL A 25 -1.52 2.28 1.02
C VAL A 25 -1.87 1.64 -0.31
N GLU A 26 -1.58 2.38 -1.37
CA GLU A 26 -1.81 1.95 -2.73
C GLU A 26 -0.49 1.45 -3.34
N CYS A 27 -0.44 0.18 -3.72
CA CYS A 27 0.69 -0.40 -4.43
C CYS A 27 0.25 -0.67 -5.87
N ARG A 28 0.68 0.19 -6.81
CA ARG A 28 0.21 0.16 -8.19
C ARG A 28 1.24 -0.50 -9.12
N SER A 29 0.78 -1.35 -10.01
CA SER A 29 1.58 -1.81 -11.15
C SER A 29 1.83 -0.66 -12.12
N THR A 30 3.06 -0.56 -12.64
CA THR A 30 3.41 0.44 -13.66
C THR A 30 2.80 0.12 -15.02
N SER A 31 2.51 -1.16 -15.31
CA SER A 31 1.94 -1.61 -16.58
C SER A 31 0.43 -1.74 -16.57
N MET A 32 -0.25 -1.34 -15.48
CA MET A 32 -1.68 -1.60 -15.25
C MET A 32 -2.05 -3.10 -15.22
N SER A 33 -1.06 -3.99 -15.09
CA SER A 33 -1.28 -5.43 -14.94
C SER A 33 -0.72 -5.92 -13.62
N LEU A 34 -1.54 -6.63 -12.84
CA LEU A 34 -1.09 -7.24 -11.57
C LEU A 34 -0.04 -8.34 -11.79
N ALA A 35 -0.05 -9.00 -12.95
CA ALA A 35 0.92 -10.05 -13.27
C ALA A 35 2.36 -9.49 -13.35
N ASP A 36 2.49 -8.20 -13.69
CA ASP A 36 3.79 -7.54 -13.81
C ASP A 36 4.22 -6.85 -12.51
N LEU A 37 3.41 -6.93 -11.44
CA LEU A 37 3.75 -6.36 -10.14
C LEU A 37 4.64 -7.33 -9.34
N PRO A 38 5.94 -7.03 -9.16
CA PRO A 38 6.83 -7.96 -8.48
C PRO A 38 6.49 -8.08 -6.99
N ALA A 39 6.58 -9.30 -6.46
CA ALA A 39 6.40 -9.54 -5.02
C ALA A 39 7.37 -8.69 -4.17
N GLN A 40 8.58 -8.44 -4.68
CA GLN A 40 9.57 -7.58 -4.02
C GLN A 40 9.06 -6.14 -3.83
N THR A 41 8.32 -5.60 -4.79
CA THR A 41 7.73 -4.26 -4.68
C THR A 41 6.70 -4.19 -3.57
N VAL A 42 5.84 -5.21 -3.46
CA VAL A 42 4.85 -5.31 -2.38
C VAL A 42 5.56 -5.43 -1.02
N PHE A 43 6.60 -6.27 -0.93
CA PHE A 43 7.36 -6.49 0.29
C PHE A 43 8.12 -5.24 0.76
N GLN A 44 8.67 -4.45 -0.18
CA GLN A 44 9.30 -3.17 0.13
C GLN A 44 8.30 -2.17 0.72
N ASN A 45 7.11 -2.05 0.13
CA ASN A 45 6.04 -1.21 0.69
C ASN A 45 5.63 -1.66 2.10
N LEU A 46 5.52 -2.97 2.33
CA LEU A 46 5.22 -3.52 3.65
C LEU A 46 6.27 -3.12 4.70
N ASN A 47 7.55 -3.24 4.38
CA ASN A 47 8.63 -2.87 5.31
C ASN A 47 8.65 -1.37 5.59
N LEU A 48 8.45 -0.53 4.58
CA LEU A 48 8.37 0.93 4.73
C LEU A 48 7.22 1.33 5.66
N GLU A 49 6.05 0.70 5.51
CA GLU A 49 4.92 0.96 6.39
C GLU A 49 5.17 0.51 7.83
N ILE A 50 5.78 -0.65 8.04
CA ILE A 50 6.14 -1.10 9.39
C ILE A 50 7.11 -0.11 10.06
N ILE A 51 8.13 0.35 9.33
CA ILE A 51 9.12 1.30 9.85
C ILE A 51 8.44 2.64 10.16
N THR A 52 7.65 3.17 9.23
CA THR A 52 6.95 4.46 9.39
C THR A 52 6.01 4.41 10.59
N ASN A 53 5.24 3.33 10.76
CA ASN A 53 4.33 3.18 11.90
C ASN A 53 5.09 3.06 13.23
N LYS A 54 6.26 2.39 13.26
CA LYS A 54 7.11 2.36 14.46
C LYS A 54 7.61 3.75 14.82
N LEU A 55 8.22 4.46 13.87
CA LEU A 55 8.78 5.80 14.10
C LEU A 55 7.70 6.80 14.55
N THR A 56 6.53 6.78 13.92
CA THR A 56 5.42 7.67 14.30
C THR A 56 4.81 7.33 15.66
N SER A 57 4.89 6.07 16.10
CA SER A 57 4.45 5.68 17.44
C SER A 57 5.44 6.05 18.55
N GLU A 58 6.73 6.16 18.25
CA GLU A 58 7.78 6.52 19.22
C GLU A 58 7.90 8.04 19.44
N ILE A 59 7.42 8.85 18.50
CA ILE A 59 7.46 10.33 18.57
C ILE A 59 6.20 10.90 19.26
N ARG A 60 5.20 10.06 19.56
CA ARG A 60 3.95 10.42 20.24
C ARG A 60 3.98 10.06 21.72
#